data_AF-A0A9X2F705-F1
#
_entry.id   AF-A0A9X2F705-F1
#
_cell.length_a   1.000
_cell.length_b   1.000
_cell.length_c   1.000
_cell.angle_alpha   90.00
_cell.angle_beta   90.00
_cell.angle_gamma   90.00
#
_symmetry.space_group_name_H-M   'P 1'
#
loop_
_entity.id
_entity.type
_entity.pdbx_description
1 polymer ?
#
loop_
_entity_poly.entity_id
_entity_poly.type
_entity_poly.pdbx_seq_one_letter_code
_entity_poly.pdbx_strand_id
1 'polypeptide(L)'
;MNGTESGFQIDVSRGPNWVFLRLSPGESGTTVNEQQLSDDLWNVVSRHLVYRVVLEFGPQFKSLTPMVIAQLDAFRTRLESHDGALRVCGLNKKSADTLASYCAESKLRSRLTSHSSVACAVFGTEDTEADHKAEEVTQDTAYEALRVH
;
A
#
# COMPACT_ATOMS: atom_id res chain seq x y z
N MET A 1 1.86 1.92 20.15
CA MET A 1 0.48 2.03 19.62
C MET A 1 0.38 3.39 18.95
N ASN A 2 0.51 3.45 17.63
CA ASN A 2 0.34 4.69 16.87
C ASN A 2 -1.08 4.70 16.32
N GLY A 3 -2.04 5.15 17.13
CA GLY A 3 -3.38 5.42 16.63
C GLY A 3 -3.30 6.56 15.61
N THR A 4 -3.90 6.34 14.43
CA THR A 4 -4.00 7.34 13.37
C THR A 4 -5.34 8.05 13.47
N GLU A 5 -5.45 9.28 12.96
CA GLU A 5 -6.72 10.02 13.02
C GLU A 5 -7.79 9.40 12.12
N SER A 6 -7.36 8.65 11.10
CA SER A 6 -8.22 7.87 10.23
C SER A 6 -8.77 6.59 10.86
N GLY A 7 -8.27 6.19 12.04
CA GLY A 7 -8.68 4.94 12.68
C GLY A 7 -8.11 3.69 12.01
N PHE A 8 -7.17 3.83 11.09
CA PHE A 8 -6.40 2.70 10.54
C PHE A 8 -5.17 2.42 11.41
N GLN A 9 -4.79 1.15 11.52
CA GLN A 9 -3.49 0.78 12.05
C GLN A 9 -2.48 0.77 10.91
N ILE A 10 -1.36 1.47 11.09
CA ILE A 10 -0.26 1.54 10.13
C ILE A 10 0.99 0.96 10.80
N ASP A 11 1.41 -0.22 10.33
CA ASP A 11 2.69 -0.80 10.71
C ASP A 11 3.76 -0.40 9.69
N VAL A 12 4.95 -0.05 10.19
CA VAL A 12 6.02 0.57 9.39
C VAL A 12 7.27 -0.29 9.44
N SER A 13 7.82 -0.61 8.27
CA SER A 13 9.14 -1.24 8.13
C SER A 13 9.98 -0.47 7.12
N ARG A 14 11.30 -0.43 7.31
CA ARG A 14 12.23 0.24 6.40
C ARG A 14 13.09 -0.77 5.65
N GLY A 15 13.22 -0.55 4.35
CA GLY A 15 14.28 -1.15 3.53
C GLY A 15 15.32 -0.10 3.12
N PRO A 16 16.28 -0.48 2.24
CA PRO A 16 17.35 0.42 1.81
C PRO A 16 16.85 1.70 1.12
N ASN A 17 15.81 1.58 0.27
CA ASN A 17 15.29 2.68 -0.56
C ASN A 17 13.76 2.77 -0.56
N TRP A 18 13.09 1.95 0.26
CA TRP A 18 11.64 1.85 0.32
C TRP A 18 11.17 1.90 1.77
N VAL A 19 10.03 2.55 2.00
CA VAL A 19 9.24 2.40 3.22
C VAL A 19 8.12 1.43 2.92
N PHE A 20 7.99 0.42 3.76
CA PHE A 20 6.90 -0.54 3.68
C PHE A 20 5.88 -0.19 4.75
N LEU A 21 4.65 0.05 4.31
CA LEU A 21 3.51 0.33 5.17
C LEU A 21 2.54 -0.82 5.06
N ARG A 22 2.09 -1.36 6.19
CA ARG A 22 0.99 -2.31 6.23
C ARG A 22 -0.22 -1.64 6.83
N LEU A 23 -1.30 -1.59 6.07
CA LEU A 23 -2.56 -0.97 6.46
C LEU A 23 -3.55 -2.02 6.93
N SER A 24 -4.01 -1.89 8.17
CA SER A 24 -5.08 -2.71 8.72
C SER A 24 -6.21 -1.83 9.24
N PRO A 25 -7.48 -2.25 9.13
CA PRO A 25 -8.55 -1.59 9.86
C PRO A 25 -8.22 -1.58 11.35
N GLY A 26 -8.53 -0.48 12.04
CA GLY A 26 -8.33 -0.38 13.49
C GLY A 26 -9.21 -1.35 14.27
N GLU A 27 -9.01 -1.39 15.59
CA GLU A 27 -9.76 -2.25 16.49
C GLU A 27 -11.28 -2.03 16.39
N SER A 28 -12.04 -3.10 16.64
CA SER A 28 -13.51 -3.10 16.56
C SER A 28 -14.10 -2.00 17.45
N GLY A 29 -14.88 -1.09 16.84
CA GLY A 29 -15.48 0.06 17.52
C GLY A 29 -14.81 1.40 17.21
N THR A 30 -13.65 1.40 16.55
CA THR A 30 -13.02 2.64 16.07
C THR A 30 -13.78 3.18 14.87
N THR A 31 -14.19 4.44 14.93
CA THR A 31 -14.78 5.12 13.76
C THR A 31 -13.68 5.39 12.75
N VAL A 32 -13.79 4.78 11.57
CA VAL A 32 -12.83 5.00 10.49
C VAL A 32 -13.13 6.34 9.82
N ASN A 33 -12.18 7.27 9.88
CA ASN A 33 -12.23 8.53 9.16
C ASN A 33 -11.34 8.43 7.91
N GLU A 34 -11.89 7.88 6.84
CA GLU A 34 -11.14 7.65 5.60
C GLU A 34 -10.53 8.93 5.02
N GLN A 35 -11.11 10.11 5.29
CA GLN A 35 -10.63 11.40 4.79
C GLN A 35 -9.25 11.81 5.32
N GLN A 36 -8.80 11.22 6.44
CA GLN A 36 -7.50 11.52 7.05
C GLN A 36 -6.39 10.55 6.62
N LEU A 37 -6.73 9.50 5.85
CA LEU A 37 -5.78 8.44 5.51
C LEU A 37 -4.53 8.98 4.79
N SER A 38 -4.69 9.92 3.85
CA SER A 38 -3.54 10.49 3.13
C SER A 38 -2.58 11.23 4.07
N ASP A 39 -3.12 12.00 5.01
CA ASP A 39 -2.32 12.78 5.95
C ASP A 39 -1.64 11.88 6.98
N ASP A 40 -2.31 10.84 7.45
CA ASP A 40 -1.71 9.83 8.32
C ASP A 40 -0.54 9.10 7.66
N LEU A 41 -0.73 8.63 6.41
CA LEU A 41 0.33 7.99 5.62
C LEU A 41 1.50 8.97 5.39
N TRP A 42 1.20 10.23 5.08
CA TRP A 42 2.22 11.27 4.91
C TRP A 42 3.02 11.53 6.18
N ASN A 43 2.34 11.67 7.32
CA ASN A 43 2.98 11.89 8.62
C ASN A 43 3.91 10.74 8.99
N VAL A 44 3.60 9.50 8.58
CA VAL A 44 4.50 8.36 8.73
C VAL A 44 5.74 8.52 7.83
N VAL A 45 5.57 8.65 6.52
CA VAL A 45 6.71 8.58 5.59
C VAL A 45 7.64 9.79 5.64
N SER A 46 7.10 10.98 5.93
CA SER A 46 7.88 12.22 6.06
C SER A 46 8.93 12.14 7.18
N ARG A 47 8.67 11.36 8.24
CA ARG A 47 9.63 11.10 9.32
C ARG A 47 10.80 10.21 8.90
N HIS A 48 10.66 9.47 7.80
CA HIS A 48 11.68 8.53 7.33
C HIS A 48 12.52 9.08 6.17
N LEU A 49 12.17 10.25 5.63
CA LEU A 49 12.85 10.92 4.50
C LEU A 49 13.02 10.03 3.25
N VAL A 50 12.16 9.02 3.11
CA VAL A 50 12.11 8.11 1.97
C VAL A 50 10.68 8.13 1.42
N TYR A 51 10.52 8.59 0.18
CA TYR A 51 9.22 8.81 -0.47
C TYR A 51 8.82 7.70 -1.46
N ARG A 52 9.60 6.62 -1.51
CA ARG A 52 9.23 5.41 -2.25
C ARG A 52 8.55 4.45 -1.27
N VAL A 53 7.27 4.20 -1.50
CA VAL A 53 6.39 3.51 -0.56
C VAL A 53 5.78 2.29 -1.21
N VAL A 54 5.87 1.16 -0.52
CA VAL A 54 5.02 -0.01 -0.79
C VAL A 54 3.95 -0.07 0.29
N LEU A 55 2.69 0.05 -0.11
CA LEU A 55 1.53 -0.08 0.77
C LEU A 55 0.92 -1.48 0.60
N GLU A 56 0.98 -2.26 1.67
CA GLU A 56 0.37 -3.59 1.75
C GLU A 56 -0.97 -3.48 2.49
N PHE A 57 -2.04 -4.00 1.89
CA PHE A 57 -3.33 -4.15 2.56
C PHE A 57 -3.34 -5.45 3.37
N GLY A 58 -3.60 -5.35 4.66
CA GLY A 58 -3.72 -6.51 5.54
C GLY A 58 -4.92 -7.39 5.18
N PRO A 59 -4.91 -8.69 5.54
CA PRO A 59 -5.97 -9.64 5.19
C PRO A 59 -7.35 -9.28 5.78
N GLN A 60 -7.38 -8.44 6.81
CA GLN A 60 -8.59 -7.95 7.46
C GLN A 60 -9.29 -6.85 6.63
N PHE A 61 -8.62 -6.29 5.63
CA PHE A 61 -9.14 -5.24 4.77
C PHE A 61 -10.08 -5.83 3.70
N LYS A 62 -11.39 -5.74 3.94
CA LYS A 62 -12.39 -6.45 3.11
C LYS A 62 -12.75 -5.75 1.81
N SER A 63 -12.72 -4.42 1.77
CA SER A 63 -13.15 -3.66 0.59
C SER A 63 -12.51 -2.29 0.51
N LEU A 64 -12.05 -1.93 -0.68
CA LEU A 64 -11.60 -0.58 -1.02
C LEU A 64 -12.83 0.32 -1.31
N THR A 65 -13.02 1.37 -0.52
CA THR A 65 -14.08 2.37 -0.79
C THR A 65 -13.56 3.41 -1.80
N PRO A 66 -14.46 4.10 -2.53
CA PRO A 66 -14.05 5.19 -3.41
C PRO A 66 -13.30 6.31 -2.67
N MET A 67 -13.63 6.57 -1.40
CA MET A 67 -12.95 7.56 -0.58
C MET A 67 -11.52 7.14 -0.25
N VAL A 68 -11.31 5.87 0.14
CA VAL A 68 -9.95 5.34 0.34
C VAL A 68 -9.13 5.47 -0.94
N ILE A 69 -9.69 5.13 -2.12
CA ILE A 69 -8.99 5.26 -3.40
C ILE A 69 -8.57 6.72 -3.66
N ALA A 70 -9.48 7.68 -3.45
CA ALA A 70 -9.17 9.10 -3.62
C ALA A 70 -8.04 9.56 -2.69
N GLN A 71 -8.00 9.05 -1.47
CA GLN A 71 -6.96 9.36 -0.48
C GLN A 71 -5.60 8.72 -0.84
N LEU A 72 -5.60 7.49 -1.37
CA LEU A 72 -4.39 6.87 -1.90
C LEU A 72 -3.83 7.65 -3.08
N ASP A 73 -4.69 8.19 -3.95
CA ASP A 73 -4.24 9.00 -5.08
C ASP A 73 -3.71 10.37 -4.65
N ALA A 74 -4.35 11.02 -3.66
CA ALA A 74 -3.83 12.24 -3.04
C ALA A 74 -2.44 12.00 -2.41
N PHE A 75 -2.29 10.90 -1.68
CA PHE A 75 -1.02 10.50 -1.08
C PHE A 75 0.05 10.21 -2.15
N ARG A 76 -0.29 9.46 -3.21
CA ARG A 76 0.59 9.22 -4.36
C ARG A 76 1.06 10.53 -4.98
N THR A 77 0.15 11.46 -5.27
CA THR A 77 0.48 12.75 -5.86
C THR A 77 1.48 13.52 -4.99
N ARG A 78 1.32 13.43 -3.67
CA ARG A 78 2.24 14.05 -2.69
C ARG A 78 3.61 13.37 -2.63
N LEU A 79 3.69 12.04 -2.81
CA LEU A 79 4.96 11.33 -2.94
C LEU A 79 5.66 11.70 -4.26
N GLU A 80 4.93 11.76 -5.37
CA GLU A 80 5.46 12.10 -6.70
C GLU A 80 6.04 13.54 -6.73
N SER A 81 5.49 14.48 -5.95
CA SER A 81 6.07 15.83 -5.82
C SER A 81 7.41 15.87 -5.07
N HIS A 82 7.82 14.75 -4.48
CA HIS A 82 9.10 14.55 -3.79
C HIS A 82 9.96 13.46 -4.47
N ASP A 83 9.79 13.27 -5.79
CA ASP A 83 10.47 12.23 -6.59
C ASP A 83 10.28 10.79 -6.05
N GLY A 84 9.16 10.61 -5.33
CA GLY A 84 8.73 9.36 -4.73
C GLY A 84 7.86 8.51 -5.65
N ALA A 85 7.37 7.40 -5.09
CA ALA A 85 6.45 6.50 -5.78
C ALA A 85 5.57 5.77 -4.76
N LEU A 86 4.32 5.50 -5.14
CA LEU A 86 3.44 4.60 -4.40
C LEU A 86 3.25 3.31 -5.19
N ARG A 87 3.41 2.16 -4.54
CA ARG A 87 3.04 0.85 -5.07
C ARG A 87 2.16 0.14 -4.07
N VAL A 88 1.14 -0.55 -4.57
CA VAL A 88 0.12 -1.19 -3.72
C VAL A 88 0.20 -2.71 -3.88
N CYS A 89 -0.02 -3.46 -2.81
CA CYS A 89 -0.13 -4.92 -2.83
C CYS A 89 -1.05 -5.43 -1.72
N GLY A 90 -1.32 -6.74 -1.68
CA GLY A 90 -2.15 -7.36 -0.64
C GLY A 90 -3.66 -7.13 -0.79
N LEU A 91 -4.10 -6.56 -1.91
CA LEU A 91 -5.53 -6.41 -2.20
C LEU A 91 -6.16 -7.77 -2.53
N ASN A 92 -7.36 -8.01 -1.99
CA ASN A 92 -8.19 -9.10 -2.48
C ASN A 92 -8.69 -8.81 -3.91
N LYS A 93 -9.07 -9.85 -4.65
CA LYS A 93 -9.50 -9.74 -6.06
C LYS A 93 -10.55 -8.65 -6.28
N LYS A 94 -11.60 -8.62 -5.46
CA LYS A 94 -12.68 -7.61 -5.56
C LYS A 94 -12.15 -6.18 -5.42
N SER A 95 -11.22 -5.96 -4.50
CA SER A 95 -10.64 -4.64 -4.24
C SER A 95 -9.64 -4.24 -5.33
N ALA A 96 -8.88 -5.21 -5.86
CA ALA A 96 -8.01 -5.01 -7.01
C ALA A 96 -8.83 -4.62 -8.26
N ASP A 97 -9.93 -5.32 -8.54
CA ASP A 97 -10.85 -5.01 -9.64
C ASP A 97 -11.46 -3.61 -9.47
N THR A 98 -11.85 -3.25 -8.25
CA THR A 98 -12.40 -1.91 -7.93
C THR A 98 -11.37 -0.81 -8.19
N LEU A 99 -10.12 -1.01 -7.75
CA LEU A 99 -9.03 -0.07 -7.98
C LEU A 99 -8.71 0.07 -9.48
N ALA A 100 -8.69 -1.05 -10.22
CA ALA A 100 -8.43 -1.06 -11.65
C ALA A 100 -9.49 -0.28 -12.44
N SER A 101 -10.78 -0.53 -12.15
CA SER A 101 -11.90 0.21 -12.76
C SER A 101 -11.81 1.71 -12.48
N TYR A 102 -11.52 2.08 -11.23
CA TYR A 102 -11.40 3.49 -10.85
C TYR A 102 -10.23 4.18 -11.58
N CYS A 103 -9.10 3.49 -11.73
CA CYS A 103 -7.94 4.03 -12.46
C CYS A 103 -8.26 4.21 -13.96
N ALA A 104 -8.98 3.28 -14.56
CA ALA A 104 -9.39 3.34 -15.95
C ALA A 104 -10.31 4.53 -16.23
N GLU A 105 -11.27 4.78 -15.33
CA GLU A 105 -12.25 5.88 -15.47
C GLU A 105 -11.62 7.26 -15.19
N SER A 106 -10.76 7.36 -14.18
CA SER A 106 -10.31 8.65 -13.64
C SER A 106 -9.10 9.25 -14.38
N LYS A 107 -8.62 8.63 -15.47
CA LYS A 107 -7.33 8.97 -16.12
C LYS A 107 -6.16 9.04 -15.14
N LEU A 108 -6.26 8.35 -14.00
CA LEU A 108 -5.15 8.11 -13.08
C LEU A 108 -4.18 7.23 -13.84
N ARG A 109 -3.27 7.86 -14.59
CA ARG A 109 -2.32 7.19 -15.47
C ARG A 109 -1.68 6.04 -14.71
N SER A 110 -2.06 4.80 -15.05
CA SER A 110 -1.38 3.50 -14.88
C SER A 110 -0.38 3.30 -13.71
N ARG A 111 -0.50 4.00 -12.59
CA ARG A 111 0.58 4.10 -11.58
C ARG A 111 0.19 3.64 -10.19
N LEU A 112 -1.11 3.46 -9.94
CA LEU A 112 -1.63 2.76 -8.77
C LEU A 112 -1.88 1.29 -9.12
N THR A 113 -0.86 0.65 -9.70
CA THR A 113 -0.92 -0.77 -10.03
C THR A 113 -0.83 -1.59 -8.74
N SER A 114 -1.79 -2.50 -8.56
CA SER A 114 -1.70 -3.50 -7.51
C SER A 114 -0.74 -4.59 -7.95
N HIS A 115 0.18 -4.98 -7.07
CA HIS A 115 1.08 -6.11 -7.27
C HIS A 115 0.67 -7.29 -6.39
N SER A 116 0.95 -8.51 -6.84
CA SER A 116 0.70 -9.75 -6.10
C SER A 116 1.48 -9.87 -4.77
N SER A 117 2.66 -9.26 -4.69
CA SER A 117 3.50 -9.31 -3.48
C SER A 117 4.32 -8.04 -3.27
N VAL A 118 4.86 -7.88 -2.06
CA VAL A 118 5.83 -6.82 -1.73
C VAL A 118 7.09 -6.91 -2.58
N ALA A 119 7.59 -8.12 -2.85
CA ALA A 119 8.76 -8.31 -3.71
C ALA A 119 8.48 -7.82 -5.14
N CYS A 120 7.35 -8.22 -5.74
CA CYS A 120 6.91 -7.73 -7.04
C CYS A 120 6.75 -6.20 -7.04
N ALA A 121 6.18 -5.65 -5.96
CA ALA A 121 6.07 -4.22 -5.77
C ALA A 121 7.43 -3.55 -5.61
N VAL A 122 8.49 -4.16 -5.11
CA VAL A 122 9.83 -3.53 -5.07
C VAL A 122 10.50 -3.58 -6.44
N PHE A 123 10.40 -4.70 -7.15
CA PHE A 123 11.05 -4.88 -8.46
C PHE A 123 10.28 -4.25 -9.61
N GLY A 124 9.00 -3.93 -9.43
CA GLY A 124 8.15 -3.34 -10.48
C GLY A 124 7.74 -4.34 -11.55
N THR A 125 7.72 -5.64 -11.24
CA THR A 125 7.25 -6.68 -12.15
C THR A 125 5.72 -6.65 -12.19
N GLU A 126 5.16 -6.49 -13.39
CA GLU A 126 3.74 -6.71 -13.64
C GLU A 126 3.48 -8.22 -13.61
N ASP A 127 2.37 -8.64 -12.98
CA ASP A 127 1.97 -10.05 -12.93
C ASP A 127 1.81 -10.56 -14.38
N THR A 128 2.82 -11.24 -14.89
CA THR A 128 2.70 -12.07 -16.08
C THR A 128 2.03 -13.34 -15.58
N GLU A 129 0.87 -13.70 -16.14
CA GLU A 129 0.05 -14.87 -15.77
C GLU A 129 0.74 -16.25 -15.97
N ALA A 130 2.07 -16.31 -15.86
CA ALA A 130 2.88 -17.47 -16.17
C ALA A 130 3.92 -17.74 -15.07
N ASP A 131 3.49 -18.01 -13.84
CA ASP A 131 4.05 -19.13 -13.07
C ASP A 131 3.20 -19.46 -11.84
N HIS A 132 2.23 -20.35 -12.01
CA HIS A 132 1.62 -21.07 -10.89
C HIS A 132 2.58 -22.14 -10.37
N LYS A 133 3.75 -21.71 -9.89
CA LYS A 133 4.59 -22.44 -8.94
C LYS A 133 4.91 -21.52 -7.78
N ALA A 134 3.88 -21.29 -6.96
CA ALA A 134 4.07 -20.78 -5.62
C ALA A 134 4.78 -21.86 -4.80
N GLU A 135 6.12 -21.85 -4.81
CA GLU A 135 6.84 -22.24 -3.61
C GLU A 135 6.36 -21.29 -2.50
N GLU A 136 5.94 -21.86 -1.38
CA GLU A 136 5.47 -21.18 -0.18
C GLU A 136 6.59 -20.33 0.42
N VAL A 137 6.88 -19.18 -0.20
CA VAL A 137 7.67 -18.13 0.44
C VAL A 137 6.74 -17.50 1.46
N THR A 138 6.84 -17.97 2.70
CA THR A 138 6.10 -17.41 3.83
C THR A 138 6.37 -15.90 3.90
N GLN A 139 5.31 -15.12 4.11
CA GLN A 139 5.29 -13.65 4.04
C GLN A 139 6.37 -12.96 4.90
N ASP A 140 6.84 -13.62 5.97
CA ASP A 140 7.92 -13.13 6.82
C ASP A 140 9.29 -13.15 6.12
N THR A 141 9.55 -14.12 5.25
CA THR A 141 10.85 -14.29 4.58
C THR A 141 11.13 -13.18 3.57
N ALA A 142 10.10 -12.70 2.86
CA ALA A 142 10.26 -11.63 1.87
C ALA A 142 10.57 -10.28 2.54
N TYR A 143 9.98 -10.02 3.70
CA TYR A 143 10.28 -8.82 4.51
C TYR A 143 11.65 -8.90 5.16
N GLU A 144 12.02 -10.05 5.72
CA GLU A 144 13.34 -10.30 6.33
C GLU A 144 14.46 -10.22 5.30
N ALA A 145 14.27 -10.76 4.09
CA ALA A 145 15.28 -10.71 3.02
C ALA A 145 15.53 -9.28 2.47
N LEU A 146 14.58 -8.36 2.67
CA LEU A 146 14.67 -6.96 2.23
C LEU A 146 15.05 -5.98 3.36
N ARG A 147 15.16 -6.47 4.60
CA ARG A 147 15.69 -5.70 5.73
C ARG A 147 17.21 -5.69 5.66
N VAL A 148 17.80 -4.50 5.77
CA VAL A 148 19.22 -4.37 6.10
C VAL A 148 19.31 -4.39 7.62
N HIS A 149 20.08 -5.34 8.18
CA HIS A 149 20.38 -5.40 9.61
C HIS A 149 21.10 -4.16 10.12
#